data_AF-A0A7T8HJ52-F1
#
_entry.id   AF-A0A7T8HJ52-F1
#
_cell.length_a   1.000
_cell.length_b   1.000
_cell.length_c   1.000
_cell.angle_alpha   90.00
_cell.angle_beta   90.00
_cell.angle_gamma   90.00
#
_symmetry.space_group_name_H-M   'P 1'
#
loop_
_entity.id
_entity.type
_entity.pdbx_description
1 polymer ?
#
loop_
_entity_poly.entity_id
_entity_poly.type
_entity_poly.pdbx_seq_one_letter_code
_entity_poly.pdbx_strand_id
1 'polypeptide(L)' 'MARKPSMLRIPDGIKINKIVYLDFLKIKVLPWIQEEFDGVPVCFQQDGAPPHTAKIVQD' A
#
# COMPACT_ATOMS: atom_id res chain seq x y z
N MET A 1 -9.42 12.24 -14.50
CA MET A 1 -9.33 12.64 -13.08
C MET A 1 -8.97 11.39 -12.30
N ALA A 2 -7.81 11.33 -11.64
CA ALA A 2 -7.45 10.20 -10.79
C ALA A 2 -8.47 10.12 -9.63
N ARG A 3 -9.08 8.95 -9.41
CA ARG A 3 -10.03 8.80 -8.30
C ARG A 3 -9.26 8.90 -6.98
N LYS A 4 -9.88 9.54 -5.97
CA LYS A 4 -9.32 9.55 -4.61
C LYS A 4 -9.19 8.09 -4.15
N PRO A 5 -8.02 7.66 -3.65
CA PRO A 5 -7.88 6.31 -3.12
C PRO A 5 -8.92 6.11 -2.01
N SER A 6 -9.56 4.94 -2.03
CA SER A 6 -10.50 4.58 -0.97
C SER A 6 -9.74 4.52 0.35
N MET A 7 -10.25 5.21 1.37
CA MET A 7 -9.72 5.07 2.72
C MET A 7 -10.04 3.66 3.20
N LEU A 8 -9.00 2.84 3.35
CA LEU A 8 -9.14 1.46 3.78
C LEU A 8 -9.19 1.42 5.31
N ARG A 9 -10.23 0.78 5.85
CA ARG A 9 -10.37 0.57 7.29
C ARG A 9 -9.66 -0.72 7.70
N ILE A 10 -8.78 -0.60 8.68
CA ILE A 10 -8.16 -1.73 9.34
C ILE A 10 -9.09 -2.17 10.48
N PRO A 11 -9.40 -3.48 10.62
CA PRO A 11 -10.23 -3.97 11.71
C PRO A 11 -9.62 -3.66 13.08
N ASP A 12 -10.49 -3.49 14.07
CA ASP A 12 -10.07 -3.20 15.44
C ASP A 12 -9.15 -4.30 15.99
N GLY A 13 -8.13 -3.88 16.73
CA GLY A 13 -7.13 -4.77 17.34
C GLY A 13 -6.01 -5.22 16.39
N ILE A 14 -6.09 -4.93 15.09
CA ILE A 14 -5.03 -5.27 14.14
C ILE A 14 -3.93 -4.20 14.16
N LYS A 15 -2.70 -4.63 14.48
CA LYS A 15 -1.50 -3.80 14.35
C LYS A 15 -0.86 -4.03 12.99
N ILE A 16 -0.59 -2.94 12.28
CA ILE A 16 0.12 -2.98 11.00
C ILE A 16 1.61 -3.17 11.27
N ASN A 17 2.07 -4.42 11.18
CA ASN A 17 3.47 -4.77 11.14
C ASN A 17 3.93 -4.96 9.69
N LYS A 18 5.21 -5.23 9.48
CA LYS A 18 5.80 -5.44 8.14
C LYS A 18 5.12 -6.53 7.29
N ILE A 19 4.61 -7.59 7.90
CA ILE A 19 3.93 -8.69 7.18
C ILE A 19 2.54 -8.23 6.74
N VAL A 20 1.75 -7.70 7.68
CA VAL A 20 0.40 -7.20 7.39
C VAL A 20 0.44 -6.06 6.37
N TYR A 21 1.44 -5.20 6.46
CA TYR A 21 1.65 -4.10 5.50
C TYR A 21 1.99 -4.62 4.10
N LEU A 22 2.92 -5.58 3.99
CA LEU A 22 3.27 -6.19 2.71
C LEU A 22 2.06 -6.85 2.04
N ASP A 23 1.29 -7.62 2.80
CA ASP A 23 0.08 -8.27 2.31
C ASP A 23 -0.94 -7.25 1.85
N PHE A 24 -1.10 -6.15 2.61
CA PHE A 24 -1.98 -5.05 2.24
C PHE A 24 -1.56 -4.36 0.94
N LEU A 25 -0.27 -4.08 0.75
CA LEU A 25 0.24 -3.51 -0.51
C LEU A 25 -0.09 -4.41 -1.69
N LYS A 26 0.13 -5.72 -1.56
CA LYS A 26 -0.12 -6.71 -2.63
C LYS A 26 -1.60 -6.89 -2.94
N ILE A 27 -2.45 -6.96 -1.92
CA ILE A 27 -3.87 -7.33 -2.08
C ILE A 27 -4.73 -6.11 -2.40
N LYS A 28 -4.35 -4.90 -1.97
CA LYS A 28 -5.18 -3.69 -2.09
C LYS A 28 -4.53 -2.61 -2.94
N VAL A 29 -3.29 -2.22 -2.63
CA VAL A 29 -2.70 -1.02 -3.22
C VAL A 29 -2.22 -1.26 -4.66
N LEU A 30 -1.51 -2.37 -4.92
CA LEU A 30 -1.00 -2.67 -6.25
C LEU A 30 -2.13 -2.86 -7.28
N PRO A 31 -3.20 -3.64 -7.01
CA PRO A 31 -4.31 -3.75 -7.95
C PRO A 31 -4.98 -2.39 -8.24
N TRP A 32 -5.15 -1.56 -7.21
CA TRP A 32 -5.72 -0.21 -7.38
C TRP A 32 -4.84 0.69 -8.25
N ILE A 33 -3.51 0.66 -8.05
CA ILE A 33 -2.57 1.40 -8.90
C ILE A 33 -2.66 0.92 -10.35
N GLN A 34 -2.70 -0.39 -10.57
CA GLN A 34 -2.78 -0.97 -11.91
C GLN A 34 -4.08 -0.60 -12.62
N GLU A 35 -5.21 -0.60 -11.91
CA GLU A 35 -6.53 -0.20 -12.45
C GLU A 35 -6.58 1.30 -12.79
N GLU A 36 -6.08 2.18 -11.90
CA GLU A 36 -6.22 3.63 -12.08
C GLU A 36 -5.22 4.23 -13.08
N PHE A 37 -4.02 3.66 -13.17
CA PHE A 37 -2.93 4.26 -13.94
C PHE A 37 -2.56 3.48 -15.20
N ASP A 38 -3.17 2.33 -15.49
CA ASP A 38 -3.08 1.56 -16.75
C ASP A 38 -1.67 1.53 -17.39
N GLY A 39 -0.68 1.07 -16.61
CA GLY A 39 0.70 0.92 -17.08
C GLY A 39 1.53 2.21 -17.14
N VAL A 40 0.96 3.36 -16.75
CA VAL A 40 1.72 4.62 -16.61
C VAL A 40 2.67 4.49 -15.41
N PRO A 41 3.95 4.93 -15.53
CA PRO A 41 4.87 4.98 -14.41
C PRO A 41 4.31 5.82 -13.25
N VAL A 42 4.31 5.25 -12.04
CA VAL A 42 3.83 5.92 -10.83
C VAL A 42 4.95 6.13 -9.82
N CYS A 43 4.88 7.24 -9.08
CA CYS A 43 5.68 7.44 -7.89
C CYS A 43 4.82 7.09 -6.66
N PHE A 44 5.20 6.04 -5.93
CA PHE A 44 4.53 5.65 -4.69
C PHE A 44 5.22 6.31 -3.49
N GLN A 45 4.55 7.28 -2.85
CA GLN A 45 5.06 8.00 -1.69
C GLN A 45 4.42 7.47 -0.39
N GLN A 46 5.26 7.23 0.61
CA GLN A 46 4.88 6.86 1.98
C GLN A 46 5.76 7.60 2.99
N ASP A 47 5.39 7.55 4.27
CA ASP A 47 6.24 8.05 5.36
C ASP A 47 7.28 6.99 5.80
N GLY A 48 8.11 7.34 6.79
CA GLY A 48 9.18 6.48 7.30
C GLY A 48 8.79 5.50 8.41
N ALA A 49 7.53 5.06 8.49
CA ALA A 49 7.12 4.15 9.57
C ALA A 49 7.89 2.80 9.50
N PRO A 50 8.17 2.13 10.64
CA PRO A 50 8.99 0.92 10.64
C PRO A 50 8.53 -0.23 9.71
N PRO A 51 7.21 -0.49 9.53
CA PRO A 51 6.74 -1.45 8.53
C PRO A 51 7.06 -1.04 7.10
N HIS A 52 7.02 0.26 6.81
CA HIS A 52 7.21 0.82 5.47
C HIS A 52 8.65 0.67 5.03
N THR A 53 9.62 0.90 5.94
CA THR A 53 11.05 0.81 5.64
C THR A 53 11.64 -0.58 5.89
N ALA A 54 10.81 -1.59 6.22
CA ALA A 54 11.29 -2.94 6.46
C ALA A 54 11.83 -3.57 5.17
N LYS A 55 12.97 -4.27 5.24
CA LYS A 55 13.60 -4.89 4.07
C LYS A 55 12.62 -5.71 3.21
N ILE A 56 11.85 -6.58 3.85
CA ILE A 56 10.87 -7.45 3.16
C ILE A 56 9.75 -6.68 2.42
N VAL A 57 9.55 -5.41 2.72
CA VAL A 57 8.56 -4.52 2.09
C VAL A 57 9.18 -3.74 0.94
N GLN A 58 10.50 -3.55 0.96
CA GLN A 58 11.28 -2.81 -0.03
C GLN A 58 11.98 -3.72 -1.06
N ASP A 59 11.91 -5.05 -0.87
CA ASP A 59 12.43 -6.08 -1.77
C ASP A 59 11.58 -6.17 -3.06
#